data_AF-A0A7G4P1B1-F1
#
_entry.id   AF-A0A7G4P1B1-F1
#
_cell.length_a   1.000
_cell.length_b   1.000
_cell.length_c   1.000
_cell.angle_alpha   90.00
_cell.angle_beta   90.00
_cell.angle_gamma   90.00
#
_symmetry.space_group_name_H-M   'P 1'
#
loop_
_entity.id
_entity.type
_entity.pdbx_description
1 polymer ?
#
loop_
_entity_poly.entity_id
_entity_poly.type
_entity_poly.pdbx_seq_one_letter_code
_entity_poly.pdbx_strand_id
1 'polypeptide(L)'
;ATLTENDLVFALSQHAVAFAHAQLQRDGRNWPVAPRYFAIGRTTALALHTVSGFDIRYPLDREISEALLQLPELQNIAGKRALILRGNGGRELLGETLTARGAEVSFCECYQRCAKHYDGAEEAMRWHTRGVTTLVVTSGEMLQ
;
A
#
# COMPACT_ATOMS: atom_id res chain seq x y z
N ALA A 1 12.26 -15.23 -2.89
CA ALA A 1 12.24 -16.20 -1.77
C ALA A 1 10.83 -16.77 -1.63
N THR A 2 10.68 -18.02 -1.22
CA THR A 2 9.36 -18.61 -0.96
C THR A 2 8.81 -18.05 0.36
N LEU A 3 7.58 -17.54 0.35
CA LEU A 3 6.90 -17.09 1.56
C LEU A 3 6.41 -18.31 2.36
N THR A 4 6.54 -18.24 3.68
CA THR A 4 6.19 -19.28 4.66
C THR A 4 5.17 -18.76 5.66
N GLU A 5 4.67 -19.63 6.55
CA GLU A 5 3.71 -19.27 7.61
C GLU A 5 4.27 -18.28 8.64
N ASN A 6 5.60 -18.17 8.71
CA ASN A 6 6.24 -17.20 9.59
C ASN A 6 6.28 -15.78 8.99
N ASP A 7 5.87 -15.61 7.73
CA ASP A 7 5.92 -14.34 7.02
C ASP A 7 4.62 -13.55 7.16
N LEU A 8 4.78 -12.23 7.16
CA LEU A 8 3.71 -11.25 7.25
C LEU A 8 3.72 -10.43 5.97
N VAL A 9 2.58 -10.31 5.29
CA VAL A 9 2.44 -9.49 4.08
C VAL A 9 1.51 -8.33 4.36
N PHE A 10 1.97 -7.11 4.10
CA PHE A 10 1.24 -5.87 4.36
C PHE A 10 0.91 -5.16 3.04
N ALA A 11 -0.37 -4.92 2.76
CA ALA A 11 -0.82 -4.11 1.63
C ALA A 11 -1.18 -2.68 2.08
N LEU A 12 -0.44 -1.68 1.60
CA LEU A 12 -0.60 -0.29 2.04
C LEU A 12 -1.49 0.58 1.13
N SER A 13 -1.94 0.03 0.00
CA SER A 13 -2.95 0.66 -0.85
C SER A 13 -3.60 -0.36 -1.79
N GLN A 14 -4.79 -0.03 -2.30
CA GLN A 14 -5.45 -0.80 -3.37
C GLN A 14 -4.58 -0.87 -4.64
N HIS A 15 -3.76 0.15 -4.88
CA HIS A 15 -2.85 0.18 -6.03
C HIS A 15 -1.74 -0.87 -5.85
N ALA A 16 -1.13 -0.95 -4.66
CA ALA A 16 -0.13 -1.98 -4.37
C ALA A 16 -0.69 -3.40 -4.62
N VAL A 17 -1.93 -3.66 -4.20
CA VAL A 17 -2.62 -4.93 -4.48
C VAL A 17 -2.79 -5.17 -5.98
N ALA A 18 -3.32 -4.18 -6.71
CA ALA A 18 -3.60 -4.31 -8.14
C ALA A 18 -2.32 -4.60 -8.95
N PHE A 19 -1.24 -3.86 -8.69
CA PHE A 19 0.02 -4.05 -9.40
C PHE A 19 0.73 -5.35 -9.01
N ALA A 20 0.73 -5.72 -7.71
CA ALA A 20 1.28 -7.00 -7.27
C ALA A 20 0.51 -8.20 -7.86
N HIS A 21 -0.82 -8.13 -7.87
CA HIS A 21 -1.65 -9.19 -8.47
C HIS A 21 -1.42 -9.30 -9.97
N ALA A 22 -1.37 -8.18 -10.70
CA ALA A 22 -1.07 -8.19 -12.13
C ALA A 22 0.29 -8.82 -12.44
N GLN A 23 1.31 -8.58 -11.61
CA GLN A 23 2.62 -9.23 -11.75
C GLN A 23 2.51 -10.74 -11.50
N LEU A 24 1.84 -11.18 -10.44
CA LEU A 24 1.62 -12.61 -10.17
C LEU A 24 0.91 -13.31 -11.33
N GLN A 25 -0.12 -12.69 -11.91
CA GLN A 25 -0.83 -13.23 -13.06
C GLN A 25 0.06 -13.33 -14.31
N ARG A 26 0.91 -12.34 -14.59
CA ARG A 26 1.89 -12.40 -15.69
C ARG A 26 2.88 -13.56 -15.51
N ASP A 27 3.24 -13.86 -14.26
CA ASP A 27 4.16 -14.95 -13.94
C ASP A 27 3.46 -16.31 -13.85
N GLY A 28 2.15 -16.38 -14.08
CA GLY A 28 1.35 -17.60 -13.92
C GLY A 28 1.27 -18.10 -12.48
N ARG A 29 1.39 -17.19 -11.50
CA ARG A 29 1.43 -17.49 -10.07
C ARG A 29 0.19 -16.98 -9.36
N ASN A 30 -0.13 -17.64 -8.26
CA ASN A 30 -1.16 -17.21 -7.32
C ASN A 30 -0.54 -16.54 -6.10
N TRP A 31 -1.38 -15.85 -5.33
CA TRP A 31 -1.00 -15.37 -4.01
C TRP A 31 -0.63 -16.56 -3.10
N PRO A 32 0.51 -16.52 -2.39
CA PRO A 32 0.92 -17.61 -1.50
C PRO A 32 -0.06 -17.84 -0.36
N VAL A 33 -0.40 -19.09 -0.05
CA VAL A 33 -1.36 -19.42 1.03
C VAL A 33 -0.74 -19.29 2.42
N ALA A 34 0.57 -19.53 2.53
CA ALA A 34 1.27 -19.64 3.81
C ALA A 34 1.30 -18.36 4.68
N PRO A 35 1.64 -17.16 4.16
CA PRO A 35 1.83 -15.99 5.01
C PRO A 35 0.52 -15.44 5.58
N ARG A 36 0.65 -14.66 6.65
CA ARG A 36 -0.48 -13.89 7.20
C ARG A 36 -0.60 -12.55 6.49
N TYR A 37 -1.81 -12.20 6.09
CA TYR A 37 -2.08 -10.99 5.32
C TYR A 37 -2.68 -9.87 6.17
N PHE A 38 -2.15 -8.68 5.96
CA PHE A 38 -2.58 -7.44 6.58
C PHE A 38 -2.82 -6.37 5.51
N ALA A 39 -3.78 -5.50 5.77
CA ALA A 39 -4.02 -4.34 4.93
C ALA A 39 -4.21 -3.10 5.79
N ILE A 40 -3.89 -1.94 5.22
CA ILE A 40 -3.91 -0.68 5.94
C ILE A 40 -5.30 -0.18 6.32
N GLY A 41 -6.32 -0.70 5.65
CA GLY A 41 -7.71 -0.28 5.79
C GLY A 41 -8.65 -1.22 5.07
N ARG A 42 -9.96 -1.02 5.29
CA ARG A 42 -11.03 -1.92 4.83
C ARG A 42 -11.04 -2.05 3.31
N THR A 43 -10.87 -0.92 2.62
CA THR A 43 -10.90 -0.85 1.15
C THR A 43 -9.76 -1.62 0.50
N THR A 44 -8.58 -1.61 1.13
CA THR A 44 -7.40 -2.36 0.68
C THR A 44 -7.52 -3.83 1.05
N ALA A 45 -8.06 -4.14 2.23
CA ALA A 45 -8.34 -5.52 2.65
C ALA A 45 -9.30 -6.21 1.69
N LEU A 46 -10.40 -5.55 1.32
CA LEU A 46 -11.37 -6.07 0.37
C LEU A 46 -10.75 -6.33 -1.01
N ALA A 47 -9.94 -5.40 -1.51
CA ALA A 47 -9.24 -5.59 -2.78
C ALA A 47 -8.32 -6.83 -2.75
N LEU A 48 -7.53 -6.99 -1.68
CA LEU A 48 -6.63 -8.12 -1.52
C LEU A 48 -7.38 -9.44 -1.34
N HIS A 49 -8.43 -9.46 -0.51
CA HIS A 49 -9.31 -10.61 -0.35
C HIS A 49 -9.92 -11.04 -1.69
N THR A 50 -10.39 -10.10 -2.51
CA THR A 50 -11.05 -10.39 -3.79
C THR A 50 -10.13 -11.15 -4.76
N VAL A 51 -8.84 -10.79 -4.78
CA VAL A 51 -7.86 -11.39 -5.70
C VAL A 51 -7.13 -12.61 -5.14
N SER A 52 -7.19 -12.85 -3.82
CA SER A 52 -6.46 -13.92 -3.15
C SER A 52 -7.35 -14.98 -2.50
N GLY A 53 -8.57 -14.63 -2.11
CA GLY A 53 -9.49 -15.46 -1.33
C GLY A 53 -9.15 -15.57 0.17
N PHE A 54 -8.12 -14.89 0.66
CA PHE A 54 -7.62 -15.06 2.03
C PHE A 54 -8.24 -14.09 3.05
N ASP A 55 -8.21 -14.48 4.32
CA ASP A 55 -8.54 -13.58 5.43
C ASP A 55 -7.48 -12.48 5.56
N ILE A 56 -7.91 -11.22 5.50
CA ILE A 56 -7.02 -10.07 5.54
C ILE A 56 -7.31 -9.26 6.80
N ARG A 57 -6.31 -9.10 7.66
CA ARG A 57 -6.43 -8.34 8.91
C ARG A 57 -6.20 -6.85 8.65
N TYR A 58 -7.04 -5.99 9.22
CA TYR A 58 -6.93 -4.53 9.06
C TYR A 58 -7.50 -3.81 10.29
N PRO A 59 -7.05 -2.58 10.60
CA PRO A 59 -7.59 -1.81 11.72
C PRO A 59 -9.03 -1.36 11.44
N LEU A 60 -9.91 -1.44 12.44
CA LEU A 60 -11.32 -1.04 12.33
C LEU A 60 -11.53 0.47 12.53
N ASP A 61 -10.62 1.14 13.26
CA ASP A 61 -10.81 2.52 13.67
C ASP A 61 -10.32 3.54 12.63
N ARG A 62 -9.08 3.37 12.13
CA ARG A 62 -8.42 4.34 11.23
C ARG A 62 -7.50 3.65 10.23
N GLU A 63 -7.46 4.14 9.00
CA GLU A 63 -6.64 3.59 7.91
C GLU A 63 -5.19 4.14 7.89
N ILE A 64 -4.57 4.19 9.06
CA ILE A 64 -3.22 4.73 9.30
C ILE A 64 -2.28 3.67 9.87
N SER A 65 -0.96 3.88 9.70
CA SER A 65 0.05 2.90 10.07
C SER A 65 0.06 2.61 11.57
N GLU A 66 -0.17 3.63 12.39
CA GLU A 66 -0.28 3.58 13.84
C GLU A 66 -1.39 2.63 14.28
N ALA A 67 -2.57 2.75 13.67
CA ALA A 67 -3.72 1.91 13.99
C ALA A 67 -3.49 0.46 13.57
N LEU A 68 -2.89 0.23 12.39
CA LEU A 68 -2.50 -1.11 11.97
C LEU A 68 -1.51 -1.74 12.95
N LEU A 69 -0.51 -0.98 13.41
CA LEU A 69 0.49 -1.42 14.40
C LEU A 69 -0.08 -1.73 15.78
N GLN A 70 -1.33 -1.35 16.08
CA GLN A 70 -2.02 -1.73 17.33
C GLN A 70 -2.71 -3.09 17.26
N LEU A 71 -2.77 -3.74 16.08
CA LEU A 71 -3.34 -5.09 15.98
C LEU A 71 -2.61 -6.04 16.94
N PRO A 72 -3.34 -6.84 17.75
CA PRO A 72 -2.73 -7.75 18.73
C PRO A 72 -1.68 -8.67 18.11
N GLU A 73 -1.89 -9.08 16.87
CA GLU A 73 -1.04 -10.03 16.15
C GLU A 73 0.30 -9.42 15.70
N LEU A 74 0.44 -8.10 15.78
CA LEU A 74 1.66 -7.37 15.45
C LEU A 74 2.47 -6.94 16.68
N GLN A 75 2.03 -7.28 17.90
CA GLN A 75 2.74 -6.90 19.12
C GLN A 75 3.98 -7.77 19.37
N ASN A 76 3.95 -9.04 18.96
CA ASN A 76 5.08 -9.96 19.10
C ASN A 76 5.40 -10.63 17.75
N ILE A 77 6.37 -10.05 17.04
CA ILE A 77 6.76 -10.46 15.68
C ILE A 77 8.28 -10.67 15.55
N ALA A 78 8.98 -10.80 16.67
CA ALA A 78 10.41 -11.03 16.68
C ALA A 78 10.76 -12.30 15.90
N GLY A 79 11.75 -12.21 15.00
CA GLY A 79 12.17 -13.33 14.15
C GLY A 79 11.23 -13.65 12.98
N LYS A 80 10.19 -12.83 12.74
CA LYS A 80 9.34 -12.92 11.55
C LYS A 80 9.91 -12.12 10.40
N ARG A 81 9.49 -12.42 9.16
CA ARG A 81 9.78 -11.59 7.99
C ARG A 81 8.54 -10.83 7.58
N ALA A 82 8.67 -9.54 7.35
CA ALA A 82 7.59 -8.65 6.95
C ALA A 82 7.85 -8.14 5.53
N LEU A 83 6.96 -8.46 4.60
CA LEU A 83 6.95 -7.94 3.24
C LEU A 83 5.90 -6.84 3.13
N ILE A 84 6.33 -5.62 2.82
CA ILE A 84 5.45 -4.46 2.71
C ILE A 84 5.25 -4.09 1.24
N LEU A 85 4.03 -4.28 0.75
CA LEU A 85 3.58 -3.89 -0.59
C LEU A 85 3.15 -2.42 -0.57
N ARG A 86 3.89 -1.56 -1.27
CA ARG A 86 3.67 -0.11 -1.28
C ARG A 86 3.98 0.53 -2.64
N GLY A 87 3.72 1.82 -2.75
CA GLY A 87 4.28 2.64 -3.82
C GLY A 87 5.71 3.09 -3.50
N ASN A 88 6.33 3.87 -4.37
CA ASN A 88 7.59 4.53 -4.06
C ASN A 88 7.42 5.52 -2.89
N GLY A 89 8.17 5.28 -1.81
CA GLY A 89 8.16 6.10 -0.60
C GLY A 89 6.90 6.00 0.26
N GLY A 90 6.94 6.69 1.40
CA GLY A 90 5.83 6.78 2.36
C GLY A 90 5.78 5.65 3.41
N ARG A 91 5.08 5.96 4.51
CA ARG A 91 4.76 5.07 5.66
C ARG A 91 5.99 4.38 6.29
N GLU A 92 7.10 5.10 6.37
CA GLU A 92 8.36 4.66 7.00
C GLU A 92 8.13 4.13 8.42
N LEU A 93 7.27 4.81 9.20
CA LEU A 93 6.86 4.40 10.54
C LEU A 93 6.46 2.92 10.65
N LEU A 94 5.75 2.37 9.65
CA LEU A 94 5.35 0.97 9.67
C LEU A 94 6.57 0.05 9.61
N GLY A 95 7.46 0.28 8.64
CA GLY A 95 8.67 -0.51 8.49
C GLY A 95 9.61 -0.37 9.69
N GLU A 96 9.80 0.85 10.18
CA GLU A 96 10.62 1.14 11.36
C GLU A 96 10.08 0.45 12.60
N THR A 97 8.77 0.54 12.85
CA THR A 97 8.17 -0.07 14.04
C THR A 97 8.20 -1.60 13.97
N LEU A 98 7.93 -2.20 12.81
CA LEU A 98 8.04 -3.65 12.64
C LEU A 98 9.47 -4.13 12.85
N THR A 99 10.46 -3.38 12.36
CA THR A 99 11.89 -3.64 12.58
C THR A 99 12.26 -3.51 14.06
N ALA A 100 11.80 -2.45 14.73
CA ALA A 100 12.02 -2.25 16.17
C ALA A 100 11.40 -3.35 17.04
N ARG A 101 10.33 -4.01 16.54
CA ARG A 101 9.72 -5.20 17.17
C ARG A 101 10.42 -6.52 16.80
N GLY A 102 11.53 -6.47 16.08
CA GLY A 102 12.39 -7.61 15.76
C GLY A 102 12.02 -8.38 14.50
N ALA A 103 11.19 -7.82 13.61
CA ALA A 103 10.92 -8.42 12.30
C ALA A 103 11.97 -7.99 11.26
N GLU A 104 12.31 -8.90 10.35
CA GLU A 104 13.09 -8.59 9.15
C GLU A 104 12.17 -7.97 8.09
N VAL A 105 12.31 -6.66 7.85
CA VAL A 105 11.42 -5.92 6.94
C VAL A 105 12.02 -5.82 5.55
N SER A 106 11.19 -6.09 4.53
CA SER A 106 11.48 -5.88 3.12
C SER A 106 10.37 -5.09 2.45
N PHE A 107 10.73 -4.18 1.54
CA PHE A 107 9.78 -3.38 0.79
C PHE A 107 9.65 -3.93 -0.64
N CYS A 108 8.41 -4.07 -1.09
CA CYS A 108 8.07 -4.31 -2.49
C CYS A 108 7.36 -3.06 -3.01
N GLU A 109 8.08 -2.27 -3.81
CA GLU A 109 7.52 -1.10 -4.47
C GLU A 109 6.78 -1.54 -5.73
N CYS A 110 5.48 -1.81 -5.59
CA CYS A 110 4.65 -2.37 -6.64
C CYS A 110 4.29 -1.33 -7.71
N TYR A 111 4.38 -0.04 -7.39
CA TYR A 111 4.10 1.06 -8.32
C TYR A 111 4.90 2.30 -7.95
N GLN A 112 5.00 3.21 -8.92
CA GLN A 112 5.62 4.51 -8.73
C GLN A 112 4.61 5.62 -9.03
N ARG A 113 4.50 6.60 -8.12
CA ARG A 113 3.86 7.89 -8.37
C ARG A 113 4.85 8.73 -9.18
N CYS A 114 4.41 9.15 -10.36
CA CYS A 114 5.20 10.01 -11.25
C CYS A 114 4.45 11.33 -11.44
N ALA A 115 5.19 12.44 -11.30
CA ALA A 115 4.65 13.75 -11.62
C ALA A 115 4.22 13.79 -13.10
N LYS A 116 3.10 14.45 -13.36
CA LYS A 116 2.68 14.78 -14.72
C LYS A 116 3.15 16.20 -15.01
N HIS A 117 3.97 16.33 -16.05
CA HIS A 117 4.35 17.64 -16.54
C HIS A 117 3.21 18.18 -17.39
N TYR A 118 2.63 19.28 -16.94
CA TYR A 118 1.63 20.02 -17.68
C TYR A 118 2.28 21.27 -18.27
N ASP A 119 1.88 21.65 -19.49
CA ASP A 119 2.15 22.99 -19.98
C ASP A 119 1.22 23.96 -19.23
N GLY A 120 1.80 24.79 -18.38
CA GLY A 120 1.04 25.71 -17.54
C GLY A 120 0.23 26.73 -18.35
N ALA A 121 0.72 27.16 -19.51
CA ALA A 121 0.02 28.11 -20.36
C ALA A 121 -1.15 27.43 -21.09
N GLU A 122 -0.95 26.20 -21.59
CA GLU A 122 -2.01 25.43 -22.23
C GLU A 122 -3.14 25.10 -21.24
N GLU A 123 -2.81 24.60 -20.05
CA GLU A 123 -3.83 24.25 -19.06
C GLU A 123 -4.53 25.49 -18.52
N ALA A 124 -3.83 26.61 -18.31
CA ALA A 124 -4.47 27.88 -17.93
C ALA A 124 -5.47 28.37 -18.98
N MET A 125 -5.11 28.29 -20.27
CA MET A 125 -6.03 28.61 -21.37
C MET A 125 -7.23 27.65 -21.35
N ARG A 126 -6.99 26.35 -21.20
CA ARG A 126 -8.04 25.33 -21.16
C ARG A 126 -9.01 25.56 -20.01
N TRP A 127 -8.53 25.93 -18.82
CA TRP A 127 -9.34 26.28 -17.66
C TRP A 127 -10.19 27.52 -17.95
N HIS A 128 -9.59 28.56 -18.52
CA HIS A 128 -10.29 29.79 -18.88
C HIS A 128 -11.40 29.54 -19.91
N THR A 129 -11.11 28.85 -21.01
CA THR A 129 -12.08 28.55 -22.07
C THR A 129 -13.23 27.67 -21.57
N ARG A 130 -12.99 26.82 -20.57
CA ARG A 130 -14.02 25.98 -19.94
C ARG A 130 -14.76 26.67 -18.79
N GLY A 131 -14.42 27.93 -18.47
CA GLY A 131 -15.04 28.67 -17.36
C GLY A 131 -14.74 28.07 -15.99
N VAL A 132 -13.58 27.41 -15.82
CA VAL A 132 -13.19 26.84 -14.52
C VAL A 132 -12.81 27.97 -13.58
N THR A 133 -13.56 28.14 -12.49
CA THR A 133 -13.34 29.18 -11.47
C THR A 133 -12.77 28.65 -10.16
N THR A 134 -12.65 27.32 -10.01
CA THR A 134 -12.25 26.69 -8.76
C THR A 134 -11.43 25.45 -9.04
N LEU A 135 -10.26 25.35 -8.40
CA LEU A 135 -9.40 24.17 -8.42
C LEU A 135 -9.41 23.53 -7.03
N VAL A 136 -9.61 22.21 -7.00
CA VAL A 136 -9.53 21.43 -5.76
C VAL A 136 -8.24 20.64 -5.79
N VAL A 137 -7.43 20.80 -4.74
CA VAL A 137 -6.17 20.08 -4.57
C VAL A 137 -6.26 19.24 -3.31
N THR A 138 -5.95 17.94 -3.42
CA THR A 138 -6.16 16.97 -2.35
C THR A 138 -4.88 16.61 -1.59
N SER A 139 -3.72 17.12 -2.00
CA SER A 139 -2.46 16.99 -1.26
C SER A 139 -1.49 18.14 -1.57
N GLY A 140 -0.58 18.43 -0.64
CA GLY A 140 0.48 19.43 -0.88
C GLY A 140 1.38 19.07 -2.07
N GLU A 141 1.68 17.78 -2.26
CA GLU A 141 2.46 17.27 -3.40
C GLU A 141 1.81 17.60 -4.76
N MET A 142 0.48 17.76 -4.83
CA MET A 142 -0.20 18.11 -6.08
C MET A 142 -0.19 19.62 -6.38
N LEU A 143 0.08 20.46 -5.38
CA LEU A 143 0.11 21.92 -5.54
C LEU A 143 1.48 22.44 -5.98
N GLN A 144 2.55 21.72 -5.64
CA GLN A 144 3.94 22.06 -5.98
C GLN A 144 4.22 21.82 -7.46
#